data_AF-A0A2S9FJK5-F1
#
_entry.id   AF-A0A2S9FJK5-F1
#
_cell.length_a   1.000
_cell.length_b   1.000
_cell.length_c   1.000
_cell.angle_alpha   90.00
_cell.angle_beta   90.00
_cell.angle_gamma   90.00
#
_symmetry.space_group_name_H-M   'P 1'
#
loop_
_entity.id
_entity.type
_entity.pdbx_description
1 polymer ?
#
loop_
_entity_poly.entity_id
_entity_poly.type
_entity_poly.pdbx_seq_one_letter_code
_entity_poly.pdbx_strand_id
1 'polypeptide(L)'
;AVRRHMIRYAIPPLLILAPLWLLPAPIYMRLEMTAPIYVWALLMALALNKVWRRHRLARHGLDPNLVDVIRRKKDARMHDDYIRRFGPRPEDAKSQSNSSPF
;
A
#
# COMPACT_ATOMS: atom_id res chain seq x y z
N ALA A 1 2.15 6.48 -11.68
CA ALA A 1 0.80 6.06 -11.23
C ALA A 1 0.59 6.16 -9.70
N VAL A 2 1.52 5.66 -8.86
CA VAL A 2 1.39 5.63 -7.38
C VAL A 2 1.30 7.03 -6.75
N ARG A 3 2.14 7.97 -7.18
CA ARG A 3 2.18 9.35 -6.67
C ARG A 3 0.82 10.06 -6.73
N ARG A 4 0.05 9.85 -7.81
CA ARG A 4 -1.27 10.47 -8.00
C ARG A 4 -2.34 9.86 -7.08
N HIS A 5 -2.21 8.58 -6.74
CA HIS A 5 -3.09 7.93 -5.75
C HIS A 5 -2.71 8.38 -4.33
N MET A 6 -1.43 8.45 -4.01
CA MET A 6 -0.97 8.95 -2.70
C MET A 6 -1.45 10.37 -2.42
N ILE A 7 -1.35 11.29 -3.39
CA ILE A 7 -1.85 12.67 -3.22
C ILE A 7 -3.35 12.67 -2.94
N ARG A 8 -4.14 11.84 -3.64
CA ARG A 8 -5.59 11.74 -3.40
C ARG A 8 -5.94 11.20 -2.02
N TYR A 9 -5.13 10.32 -1.45
CA TYR A 9 -5.34 9.78 -0.11
C TYR A 9 -4.75 10.65 1.01
N ALA A 10 -3.87 11.59 0.69
CA ALA A 10 -3.35 12.58 1.64
C ALA A 10 -4.34 13.74 1.88
N ILE A 11 -5.25 14.00 0.94
CA ILE A 11 -6.23 15.10 1.02
C ILE A 11 -7.26 14.90 2.15
N PRO A 12 -7.91 13.73 2.33
CA PRO A 12 -8.95 13.57 3.35
C PRO A 12 -8.47 13.81 4.79
N PRO A 13 -7.32 13.26 5.24
CA PRO A 13 -6.82 13.57 6.57
C PRO A 13 -6.51 15.05 6.76
N LEU A 14 -6.00 15.71 5.72
CA LEU A 14 -5.64 17.13 5.76
C LEU A 14 -6.89 18.01 5.90
N LEU A 15 -8.00 17.67 5.23
CA LEU A 15 -9.29 18.35 5.39
C LEU A 15 -9.87 18.19 6.80
N ILE A 16 -9.70 17.02 7.43
CA ILE A 16 -10.17 16.77 8.79
C ILE A 16 -9.31 17.52 9.81
N LEU A 17 -8.00 17.64 9.56
CA LEU A 17 -7.07 18.33 10.45
C LEU A 17 -7.06 19.86 10.27
N ALA A 18 -7.47 20.38 9.11
CA ALA A 18 -7.48 21.82 8.83
C ALA A 18 -8.31 22.65 9.84
N PRO A 19 -9.51 22.22 10.27
CA PRO A 19 -10.26 22.90 11.34
C PRO A 19 -9.51 23.02 12.67
N LEU A 20 -8.71 22.01 13.04
CA LEU A 20 -7.95 22.00 14.30
C LEU A 20 -6.84 23.07 14.31
N TRP A 21 -6.41 23.54 13.15
CA TRP A 21 -5.42 24.60 13.02
C TRP A 21 -5.95 26.01 13.24
N LEU A 22 -7.28 26.20 13.21
CA LEU A 22 -7.93 27.48 13.54
C LEU A 22 -7.96 27.76 15.06
N LEU A 23 -7.60 26.78 15.89
CA LEU A 23 -7.52 26.96 17.34
C LEU A 23 -6.26 27.74 17.74
N PRO A 24 -6.36 28.72 18.66
CA PRO A 24 -5.23 29.53 19.12
C PRO A 24 -4.34 28.71 20.06
N ALA A 25 -3.38 27.99 19.48
CA ALA A 25 -2.34 27.23 20.18
C ALA A 25 -0.94 27.55 19.62
N PRO A 26 0.15 27.14 20.29
CA PRO A 26 1.49 27.17 19.73
C PRO A 26 1.60 26.20 18.54
N ILE A 27 2.35 26.57 17.50
CA ILE A 27 2.54 25.74 16.29
C ILE A 27 3.15 24.37 16.65
N TYR A 28 4.11 24.36 17.57
CA TYR A 28 4.77 23.15 18.05
C TYR A 28 3.76 22.15 18.65
N MET A 29 2.89 22.62 19.53
CA MET A 29 1.88 21.79 20.21
C MET A 29 0.84 21.22 19.23
N ARG A 30 0.40 22.02 18.24
CA ARG A 30 -0.46 21.52 17.15
C ARG A 30 0.23 20.43 16.33
N LEU A 31 1.52 20.58 16.06
CA LEU A 31 2.30 19.60 15.30
C LEU A 31 2.41 18.28 16.08
N GLU A 32 2.73 18.34 17.37
CA GLU A 32 2.83 17.14 18.22
C GLU A 32 1.52 16.35 18.29
N MET A 33 0.38 17.05 18.33
CA MET A 33 -0.93 16.40 18.40
C MET A 33 -1.39 15.85 17.04
N THR A 34 -1.13 16.57 15.94
CA THR A 34 -1.66 16.22 14.61
C THR A 34 -0.72 15.39 13.75
N ALA A 35 0.60 15.53 13.92
CA ALA A 35 1.58 14.82 13.11
C ALA A 35 1.51 13.29 13.28
N PRO A 36 1.41 12.73 14.51
CA PRO A 36 1.28 11.28 14.67
C PRO A 36 0.02 10.76 13.97
N ILE A 37 -1.11 11.45 14.11
CA ILE A 37 -2.38 11.08 13.49
C ILE A 37 -2.27 11.11 11.96
N TYR A 38 -1.66 12.17 11.41
CA TYR A 38 -1.48 12.32 9.97
C TYR A 38 -0.55 11.26 9.40
N VAL A 39 0.59 10.99 10.06
CA VAL A 39 1.52 9.93 9.67
C VAL A 39 0.84 8.56 9.70
N TRP A 40 0.10 8.25 10.77
CA TRP A 40 -0.66 7.02 10.87
C TRP A 40 -1.70 6.87 9.76
N ALA A 41 -2.44 7.94 9.44
CA ALA A 41 -3.41 7.93 8.35
C ALA A 41 -2.75 7.65 6.99
N LEU A 42 -1.57 8.23 6.73
CA LEU A 42 -0.80 7.96 5.51
C LEU A 42 -0.30 6.52 5.43
N LEU A 43 0.21 5.97 6.53
CA LEU A 43 0.64 4.57 6.60
C LEU A 43 -0.53 3.62 6.33
N MET A 44 -1.68 3.88 6.94
CA MET A 44 -2.90 3.09 6.72
C MET A 44 -3.39 3.21 5.28
N ALA A 45 -3.42 4.41 4.71
CA ALA A 45 -3.79 4.59 3.31
C ALA A 45 -2.85 3.83 2.36
N LEU A 46 -1.54 3.81 2.65
CA LEU A 46 -0.55 3.07 1.87
C LEU A 46 -0.76 1.56 1.98
N ALA A 47 -1.02 1.05 3.18
CA ALA A 47 -1.29 -0.37 3.42
C ALA A 47 -2.60 -0.82 2.76
N LEU A 48 -3.69 -0.06 2.93
CA LEU A 48 -5.01 -0.38 2.39
C LEU A 48 -5.06 -0.26 0.87
N ASN A 49 -4.20 0.54 0.24
CA ASN A 49 -4.19 0.67 -1.22
C ASN A 49 -4.02 -0.68 -1.93
N LYS A 50 -3.25 -1.63 -1.36
CA LYS A 50 -3.14 -2.99 -1.93
C LYS A 50 -4.48 -3.73 -1.87
N VAL A 51 -5.09 -3.78 -0.68
CA VAL A 51 -6.37 -4.47 -0.42
C VAL A 51 -7.48 -3.88 -1.28
N TRP A 52 -7.59 -2.55 -1.32
CA TRP A 52 -8.64 -1.84 -2.05
C TRP A 52 -8.51 -2.05 -3.56
N ARG A 53 -7.28 -2.06 -4.09
CA ARG A 53 -7.04 -2.32 -5.51
C ARG A 53 -7.41 -3.76 -5.89
N ARG A 54 -7.14 -4.73 -5.01
CA ARG A 54 -7.54 -6.14 -5.19
C ARG A 54 -9.06 -6.30 -5.15
N HIS A 55 -9.71 -5.72 -4.15
CA HIS A 55 -11.17 -5.74 -4.00
C HIS A 55 -11.88 -5.09 -5.19
N ARG A 56 -11.35 -3.96 -5.71
CA ARG A 56 -11.92 -3.29 -6.88
C ARG A 56 -11.86 -4.17 -8.13
N LEU A 57 -10.78 -4.92 -8.34
CA LEU A 57 -10.67 -5.86 -9.45
C LEU A 57 -11.68 -7.00 -9.33
N ALA A 58 -11.80 -7.60 -8.14
CA ALA A 58 -12.80 -8.64 -7.86
C ALA A 58 -14.23 -8.15 -8.13
N ARG A 59 -14.56 -6.92 -7.71
CA ARG A 59 -15.87 -6.31 -7.96
C ARG A 59 -16.18 -6.08 -9.44
N HIS A 60 -15.16 -5.90 -10.27
CA HIS A 60 -15.30 -5.76 -11.72
C HIS A 60 -15.13 -7.09 -12.48
N GLY A 61 -15.07 -8.24 -11.79
CA GLY A 61 -14.90 -9.55 -12.41
C GLY A 61 -13.52 -9.80 -13.01
N LEU A 62 -12.51 -8.99 -12.64
CA LEU A 62 -11.13 -9.13 -13.09
C LEU A 62 -10.32 -9.96 -12.10
N ASP A 63 -9.30 -10.67 -12.58
CA ASP A 63 -8.41 -11.47 -11.73
C ASP A 63 -7.76 -10.59 -10.64
N PRO A 64 -8.02 -10.86 -9.34
CA PRO A 64 -7.44 -10.11 -8.23
C PRO A 64 -5.91 -10.16 -8.20
N ASN A 65 -5.29 -11.17 -8.81
CA ASN A 65 -3.84 -11.37 -8.81
C ASN A 65 -3.10 -10.43 -9.77
N LEU A 66 -3.82 -9.72 -10.65
CA LEU A 66 -3.23 -8.67 -11.51
C LEU A 66 -2.54 -7.57 -10.70
N VAL A 67 -2.92 -7.36 -9.43
CA VAL A 67 -2.27 -6.39 -8.54
C VAL A 67 -0.79 -6.69 -8.37
N ASP A 68 -0.45 -7.97 -8.24
CA ASP A 68 0.89 -8.46 -7.91
C ASP A 68 1.78 -8.65 -9.14
N VAL A 69 1.25 -8.62 -10.36
CA VAL A 69 2.02 -8.79 -11.61
C VAL A 69 3.14 -7.74 -11.74
N ILE A 70 2.85 -6.48 -11.41
CA ILE A 70 3.86 -5.40 -11.45
C ILE A 70 4.98 -5.67 -10.44
N ARG A 71 4.61 -6.18 -9.25
CA ARG A 71 5.57 -6.51 -8.20
C ARG A 71 6.42 -7.72 -8.60
N ARG A 72 5.79 -8.78 -9.11
CA ARG A 72 6.47 -9.96 -9.67
C ARG A 72 7.44 -9.59 -10.78
N LYS A 73 7.07 -8.68 -11.68
CA LYS A 73 7.99 -8.20 -12.75
C LYS A 73 9.20 -7.46 -12.18
N LYS A 74 9.02 -6.66 -11.12
CA LYS A 74 10.13 -5.97 -10.44
C LYS A 74 11.05 -6.96 -9.72
N ASP A 75 10.46 -7.94 -9.06
CA ASP A 75 11.16 -8.94 -8.26
C ASP A 75 11.71 -10.11 -9.11
N ALA A 76 11.41 -10.14 -10.42
CA ALA A 76 11.85 -11.18 -11.34
C ALA A 76 13.37 -11.35 -11.33
N ARG A 77 14.14 -10.26 -11.30
CA ARG A 77 15.60 -10.32 -11.22
C ARG A 77 16.11 -11.02 -9.96
N MET A 78 15.47 -10.76 -8.82
CA MET A 78 15.79 -11.45 -7.56
C MET A 78 15.43 -12.93 -7.62
N HIS A 79 14.34 -13.27 -8.31
CA HIS A 79 13.90 -14.64 -8.51
C HIS A 79 14.88 -15.42 -9.40
N ASP A 80 15.33 -14.81 -10.49
CA ASP A 80 16.32 -15.40 -11.41
C ASP A 80 17.66 -15.64 -10.71
N ASP A 81 18.13 -14.67 -9.92
CA ASP A 81 19.37 -14.82 -9.14
C ASP A 81 19.25 -15.89 -8.04
N TYR A 82 18.07 -16.02 -7.42
CA TYR A 82 17.79 -17.10 -6.48
C TYR A 82 17.86 -18.47 -7.17
N ILE A 83 17.21 -18.62 -8.33
CA ILE A 83 17.21 -19.87 -9.10
C ILE A 83 18.63 -20.27 -9.51
N ARG A 84 19.46 -19.29 -9.92
CA ARG A 84 20.87 -19.55 -10.27
C ARG A 84 21.69 -20.07 -9.11
N ARG A 85 21.43 -19.61 -7.89
CA ARG A 85 22.22 -19.96 -6.70
C ARG A 85 21.73 -21.23 -6.00
N PHE A 86 20.41 -21.45 -5.95
CA PHE A 86 19.79 -22.47 -5.12
C PHE A 86 18.95 -23.48 -5.91
N GLY A 87 18.84 -23.32 -7.23
CA GLY A 87 18.01 -24.17 -8.09
C GLY A 87 16.54 -23.73 -8.17
N PRO A 88 15.77 -24.39 -9.05
CA PRO A 88 14.36 -24.07 -9.25
C PRO A 88 13.51 -24.41 -8.01
N ARG A 89 12.51 -23.56 -7.72
CA ARG A 89 11.54 -23.81 -6.64
C ARG A 89 10.68 -25.04 -7.00
N PRO A 90 10.39 -25.94 -6.05
CA PRO A 90 9.53 -27.09 -6.31
C PRO A 90 8.09 -26.66 -6.66
N GLU A 91 7.40 -27.49 -7.43
CA GLU A 91 6.10 -27.17 -8.07
C GLU A 91 4.96 -26.93 -7.05
N ASP A 92 5.04 -27.57 -5.90
CA ASP A 92 4.17 -27.37 -4.75
C ASP A 92 4.22 -25.92 -4.21
N ALA A 93 5.37 -25.26 -4.30
CA ALA A 93 5.56 -23.87 -3.89
C ALA A 93 4.79 -22.87 -4.78
N LYS A 94 4.36 -23.25 -5.99
CA LYS A 94 3.53 -22.38 -6.84
C LYS A 94 2.14 -22.16 -6.22
N SER A 95 1.60 -23.16 -5.52
CA SER A 95 0.31 -23.04 -4.79
C SER A 95 0.40 -22.04 -3.64
N GLN A 96 1.54 -22.00 -2.92
CA GLN A 96 1.80 -21.07 -1.82
C GLN A 96 2.07 -19.64 -2.27
N SER A 97 2.39 -19.42 -3.56
CA SER A 97 2.57 -18.07 -4.11
C SER A 97 1.29 -17.22 -4.11
N ASN A 98 0.15 -17.83 -3.80
CA ASN A 98 -1.18 -17.23 -3.77
C ASN A 98 -1.82 -17.21 -2.36
N SER A 99 -1.03 -17.37 -1.29
CA SER A 99 -1.52 -17.58 0.08
C SER A 99 -2.10 -16.35 0.80
N SER A 100 -2.50 -15.28 0.10
CA SER A 100 -3.28 -14.19 0.73
C SER A 100 -4.76 -14.51 0.60
N PRO A 101 -5.45 -14.94 1.68
CA PRO A 101 -6.89 -15.22 1.65
C PRO A 101 -7.73 -13.93 1.55
N PHE A 102 -7.09 -12.77 1.50
CA PHE A 102 -7.68 -11.43 1.39
C PHE A 102 -7.10 -10.68 0.19
#